data_AF-A0A1C4HVN6-F1
#
_entry.id   AF-A0A1C4HVN6-F1
#
_cell.length_a   1.000
_cell.length_b   1.000
_cell.length_c   1.000
_cell.angle_alpha   90.00
_cell.angle_beta   90.00
_cell.angle_gamma   90.00
#
_symmetry.space_group_name_H-M   'P 1'
#
loop_
_entity.id
_entity.type
_entity.pdbx_description
1 polymer ?
#
loop_
_entity_poly.entity_id
_entity_poly.type
_entity_poly.pdbx_seq_one_letter_code
_entity_poly.pdbx_strand_id
1 'polypeptide(L)' 'MAVDTDFWFDNHWITDSTPVECGRSRSTVKRSEMAGWAGYGYCASHSRFFWGLRLFLLCTPTGMPIL' A
#
# COMPACT_ATOMS: atom_id res chain seq x y z
N MET A 1 -19.94 -7.18 0.28
CA MET A 1 -18.87 -6.16 0.05
C MET A 1 -19.52 -4.83 -0.26
N ALA A 2 -18.79 -3.70 -0.40
CA ALA A 2 -19.44 -2.42 -0.67
C ALA A 2 -20.35 -2.49 -1.91
N VAL A 3 -19.96 -3.25 -2.93
CA VAL A 3 -20.77 -3.53 -4.15
C VAL A 3 -22.17 -4.11 -3.88
N ASP A 4 -22.39 -4.73 -2.72
CA ASP A 4 -23.67 -5.34 -2.35
C ASP A 4 -24.54 -4.42 -1.48
N THR A 5 -24.17 -3.15 -1.31
CA THR A 5 -24.89 -2.19 -0.47
C THR A 5 -25.08 -0.85 -1.17
N ASP A 6 -26.00 -0.03 -0.65
CA ASP A 6 -26.27 1.32 -1.18
C ASP A 6 -25.03 2.23 -1.12
N PHE A 7 -24.06 1.94 -0.23
CA PHE A 7 -22.80 2.68 -0.13
C PHE A 7 -21.91 2.55 -1.37
N TRP A 8 -22.15 1.57 -2.25
CA TRP A 8 -21.48 1.49 -3.55
C TRP A 8 -21.70 2.74 -4.40
N PHE A 9 -22.90 3.34 -4.29
CA PHE A 9 -23.34 4.47 -5.09
C PHE A 9 -22.98 5.83 -4.47
N ASP A 10 -22.22 5.84 -3.37
CA ASP A 10 -21.68 7.08 -2.82
C ASP A 10 -20.79 7.76 -3.86
N ASN A 11 -20.92 9.09 -3.98
CA ASN A 11 -20.16 9.87 -4.96
C ASN A 11 -18.67 10.03 -4.62
N HIS A 12 -18.21 9.48 -3.49
CA HIS A 12 -16.85 9.61 -3.01
C HIS A 12 -16.34 8.26 -2.48
N TRP A 13 -15.08 7.96 -2.78
CA TRP A 13 -14.33 6.90 -2.12
C TRP A 13 -13.15 7.48 -1.34
N ILE A 14 -12.85 6.89 -0.20
CA ILE A 14 -11.71 7.22 0.63
C ILE A 14 -10.55 6.30 0.23
N THR A 15 -9.38 6.91 0.05
CA THR A 15 -8.14 6.19 -0.26
C THR A 15 -7.13 6.40 0.86
N ASP A 16 -6.68 5.31 1.46
CA ASP A 16 -5.49 5.31 2.32
C ASP A 16 -4.34 4.58 1.61
N SER A 17 -3.11 5.02 1.87
CA SER A 17 -1.94 4.36 1.29
C SER A 17 -0.81 4.18 2.28
N THR A 18 -0.23 2.99 2.27
CA THR A 18 0.89 2.63 3.14
C THR A 18 2.12 2.30 2.29
N PRO A 19 3.28 2.95 2.50
CA PRO A 19 4.50 2.61 1.76
C PRO A 19 4.94 1.17 2.06
N VAL A 20 5.42 0.46 1.03
CA VAL A 20 5.82 -0.95 1.15
C VAL A 20 7.21 -1.04 1.79
N GLU A 21 7.30 -1.60 3.00
CA GLU A 21 8.58 -1.80 3.69
C GLU A 21 9.47 -2.83 2.98
N CYS A 22 10.78 -2.58 3.01
CA CYS A 22 11.80 -3.54 2.60
C CYS A 22 12.11 -4.57 3.68
N GLY A 23 12.59 -5.74 3.24
CA GLY A 23 13.17 -6.73 4.15
C GLY A 23 14.35 -6.19 4.96
N ARG A 24 14.56 -6.68 6.18
CA ARG A 24 15.59 -6.19 7.11
C ARG A 24 17.00 -6.69 6.82
N SER A 25 17.17 -7.74 6.02
CA SER A 25 18.48 -8.27 5.64
C SER A 25 18.77 -8.00 4.16
N ARG A 26 20.05 -7.78 3.84
CA ARG A 26 20.49 -7.55 2.46
C ARG A 26 20.16 -8.73 1.55
N SER A 27 20.25 -9.97 2.04
CA SER A 27 19.92 -11.18 1.27
C SER A 27 18.43 -11.28 0.96
N THR A 28 17.55 -10.90 1.90
CA THR A 28 16.10 -10.86 1.64
C THR A 28 15.74 -9.76 0.65
N VAL A 29 16.33 -8.56 0.79
CA VAL A 29 16.12 -7.46 -0.16
C VAL A 29 16.53 -7.87 -1.58
N LYS A 30 17.70 -8.50 -1.76
CA LYS A 30 18.21 -8.91 -3.07
C LYS A 30 17.47 -10.08 -3.73
N ARG A 31 16.84 -10.96 -2.94
CA ARG A 31 16.03 -12.09 -3.44
C ARG A 31 14.57 -11.71 -3.69
N SER A 32 14.16 -10.50 -3.34
CA SER A 32 12.80 -10.05 -3.59
C SER A 32 12.61 -9.80 -5.08
N GLU A 33 11.49 -10.27 -5.63
CA GLU A 33 11.04 -9.95 -7.00
C GLU A 33 10.83 -8.43 -7.21
N MET A 34 10.79 -7.63 -6.15
CA MET A 34 10.74 -6.16 -6.23
C MET A 34 12.10 -5.56 -6.60
N ALA A 35 13.21 -6.26 -6.36
CA ALA A 35 14.54 -5.76 -6.66
C ALA A 35 14.75 -5.65 -8.18
N GLY A 36 15.16 -4.47 -8.66
CA GLY A 36 15.37 -4.21 -10.09
C GLY A 36 14.15 -3.70 -10.83
N TRP A 37 12.95 -3.80 -10.23
CA TRP A 37 11.72 -3.20 -10.75
C TRP A 37 11.27 -2.02 -9.90
N ALA A 38 11.14 -2.19 -8.59
CA ALA A 38 10.73 -1.14 -7.67
C ALA A 38 11.91 -0.23 -7.29
N GLY A 39 11.65 1.06 -7.10
CA GLY A 39 12.60 1.97 -6.46
C GLY A 39 12.98 1.47 -5.06
N TYR A 40 14.15 1.86 -4.55
CA TYR A 40 14.62 1.47 -3.23
C TYR A 40 15.25 2.67 -2.53
N GLY A 41 14.79 2.98 -1.31
CA GLY A 41 15.25 4.16 -0.58
C GLY A 41 15.11 4.05 0.93
N TYR A 42 15.99 4.76 1.64
CA TYR A 42 15.93 4.89 3.10
C TYR A 42 15.09 6.11 3.48
N CYS A 43 14.13 5.91 4.38
CA CYS A 43 13.35 7.00 4.97
C CYS A 43 13.82 7.25 6.41
N ALA A 44 14.42 8.41 6.64
CA ALA A 44 14.98 8.77 7.94
C ALA A 44 13.91 8.90 9.04
N SER A 45 12.74 9.47 8.72
CA SER A 45 11.66 9.67 9.70
C SER A 45 11.09 8.35 10.24
N HIS A 46 11.14 7.29 9.45
CA HIS A 46 10.68 5.95 9.84
C HIS A 46 11.82 5.02 10.27
N SER A 47 13.09 5.46 10.13
CA SER A 47 14.29 4.63 10.33
C SER A 47 14.26 3.29 9.59
N ARG A 48 13.74 3.30 8.35
CA ARG A 48 13.46 2.09 7.56
C ARG A 48 13.72 2.28 6.07
N PHE A 49 13.98 1.18 5.39
CA PHE A 49 14.03 1.12 3.93
C PHE A 49 12.65 0.76 3.39
N PHE A 50 12.26 1.43 2.30
CA PHE A 50 11.01 1.17 1.59
C PHE A 50 11.30 0.86 0.13
N TRP A 51 10.44 0.03 -0.44
CA TRP A 51 10.29 -0.07 -1.87
C TRP A 51 9.53 1.18 -2.32
N GLY A 52 9.80 1.69 -3.52
CA GLY A 52 9.11 2.82 -4.14
C GLY A 52 7.66 2.52 -4.52
N LEU A 53 6.99 1.66 -3.76
CA LEU A 53 5.63 1.17 -3.94
C LEU A 53 4.80 1.54 -2.72
N ARG A 54 3.49 1.64 -2.91
CA ARG A 54 2.52 1.85 -1.83
C ARG A 54 1.38 0.85 -2.01
N LEU A 55 0.92 0.26 -0.90
CA LEU A 55 -0.34 -0.46 -0.85
C LEU A 55 -1.45 0.56 -0.72
N PHE A 56 -2.49 0.42 -1.53
CA PHE A 56 -3.67 1.28 -1.50
C PHE A 56 -4.86 0.50 -0.97
N LEU A 57 -5.60 1.12 -0.06
CA LEU A 57 -6.89 0.66 0.41
C LEU A 57 -7.97 1.65 -0.06
N LEU A 58 -9.03 1.13 -0.69
CA LEU A 58 -10.18 1.88 -1.15
C LEU A 58 -11.42 1.50 -0.34
N CYS A 59 -12.07 2.49 0.24
CA CYS A 59 -13.25 2.31 1.08
C CYS A 59 -14.35 3.32 0.73
N THR A 60 -15.60 2.96 1.02
CA THR A 60 -16.72 3.91 1.12
C THR A 60 -16.46 4.90 2.27
N PRO A 61 -17.16 6.04 2.32
CA PRO A 61 -17.07 6.99 3.44
C PRO A 61 -17.44 6.39 4.80
N THR A 62 -18.23 5.31 4.80
CA THR A 62 -18.62 4.55 6.00
C THR A 62 -17.60 3.48 6.40
N GLY A 63 -16.50 3.33 5.65
CA GLY A 63 -15.41 2.40 5.95
C GLY A 63 -15.56 1.01 5.34
N MET A 64 -16.47 0.82 4.38
CA MET A 64 -16.73 -0.46 3.74
C MET A 64 -15.77 -0.67 2.55
N PRO A 65 -15.10 -1.82 2.42
CA PRO A 65 -14.10 -2.02 1.36
C PRO A 65 -14.76 -2.13 -0.03
N ILE A 66 -14.15 -1.43 -1.01
CA ILE A 66 -14.64 -1.33 -2.40
C ILE A 66 -14.25 -2.54 -3.27
N LEU A 67 -13.18 -3.28 -2.91
CA LEU A 67 -12.60 -4.47 -3.59
C LEU A 67 -12.83 -4.59 -5.11
#